data_AF-A0A9D1ICH0-F1
#
_entry.id   AF-A0A9D1ICH0-F1
#
_cell.length_a   1.000
_cell.length_b   1.000
_cell.length_c   1.000
_cell.angle_alpha   90.00
_cell.angle_beta   90.00
_cell.angle_gamma   90.00
#
_symmetry.space_group_name_H-M   'P 1'
#
loop_
_entity.id
_entity.type
_entity.pdbx_description
1 polymer ?
#
loop_
_entity_poly.entity_id
_entity_poly.type
_entity_poly.pdbx_seq_one_letter_code
_entity_poly.pdbx_strand_id
1 'polypeptide(L)' 'MPGCNEAKCLCPNKDCKNHGKCCKCVNYHRDERGNLPMCLRPLLEKKQKDS' A
#
# COMPACT_ATOMS: atom_id res chain seq x y z
N MET A 1 -14.01 -5.12 -9.61
CA MET A 1 -13.22 -3.87 -9.73
C MET A 1 -11.94 -4.18 -10.49
N PRO A 2 -11.81 -3.80 -11.76
CA PRO A 2 -10.56 -3.91 -12.51
C PRO A 2 -9.62 -2.77 -12.08
N GLY A 3 -8.40 -3.09 -11.65
CA GLY A 3 -7.44 -2.09 -11.16
C GLY A 3 -6.59 -2.56 -9.98
N CYS A 4 -6.95 -3.69 -9.37
CA CYS A 4 -6.04 -4.36 -8.46
C CYS A 4 -5.09 -5.26 -9.25
N ASN A 5 -3.91 -4.76 -9.59
CA ASN A 5 -2.87 -5.65 -10.08
C ASN A 5 -2.50 -6.59 -8.92
N GLU A 6 -2.75 -7.89 -9.08
CA GLU A 6 -2.34 -8.94 -8.13
C GLU A 6 -0.81 -9.07 -8.02
N ALA A 7 -0.06 -8.15 -8.64
CA ALA A 7 1.37 -8.00 -8.52
C ALA A 7 1.81 -8.11 -7.06
N LYS A 8 2.79 -9.01 -6.86
CA LYS A 8 3.42 -9.30 -5.57
C LYS A 8 3.79 -7.98 -4.90
N CYS A 9 3.09 -7.67 -3.82
CA CYS A 9 3.36 -6.46 -3.06
C CYS A 9 4.72 -6.63 -2.37
N LEU A 10 5.74 -5.88 -2.82
CA LEU A 10 7.08 -5.83 -2.23
C LEU A 10 7.10 -5.00 -0.93
N CYS A 11 6.06 -5.12 -0.10
CA CYS A 11 5.99 -4.36 1.13
C CYS A 11 7.11 -4.82 2.07
N PRO A 12 7.96 -3.91 2.59
CA PRO A 12 9.04 -4.30 3.50
C PRO A 12 8.48 -4.79 4.84
N ASN A 13 7.26 -4.37 5.19
CA ASN A 13 6.59 -4.80 6.40
C ASN A 13 5.94 -6.19 6.21
N LYS A 14 6.69 -7.24 6.58
CA LYS A 14 6.26 -8.65 6.58
C LYS A 14 5.24 -8.99 7.68
N ASP A 15 5.08 -8.11 8.67
CA ASP A 15 4.14 -8.29 9.80
C ASP A 15 2.68 -8.00 9.41
N CYS A 16 2.45 -7.43 8.23
CA CYS A 16 1.09 -7.23 7.72
C CYS A 16 0.45 -8.58 7.36
N LYS A 17 -0.72 -8.87 7.93
CA LYS A 17 -1.51 -10.08 7.61
C LYS A 17 -1.88 -10.21 6.12
N ASN A 18 -1.85 -9.09 5.39
CA ASN A 18 -2.10 -9.00 3.96
C ASN A 18 -0.81 -8.82 3.13
N HIS A 19 0.36 -9.12 3.69
CA HIS A 19 1.63 -9.08 2.98
C HIS A 19 1.57 -9.90 1.69
N GLY A 20 2.18 -9.38 0.62
CA GLY A 20 2.11 -9.95 -0.73
C GLY A 20 0.80 -9.67 -1.49
N LYS A 21 -0.31 -9.32 -0.82
CA LYS A 21 -1.61 -9.02 -1.46
C LYS A 21 -1.84 -7.51 -1.49
N CYS A 22 -1.34 -6.85 -2.53
CA CYS A 22 -1.25 -5.38 -2.59
C CYS A 22 -2.58 -4.68 -2.24
N CYS A 23 -3.69 -5.01 -2.91
CA CYS A 23 -4.94 -4.30 -2.61
C CYS A 23 -5.59 -4.68 -1.30
N LYS A 24 -5.45 -5.93 -0.84
CA LYS A 24 -5.94 -6.30 0.49
C LYS A 24 -5.14 -5.56 1.57
N CYS A 25 -3.84 -5.39 1.35
CA CYS A 25 -2.97 -4.60 2.22
C CYS A 25 -3.38 -3.12 2.23
N VAL A 26 -3.50 -2.49 1.04
CA VAL A 26 -3.91 -1.08 0.93
C VAL A 26 -5.29 -0.85 1.54
N ASN A 27 -6.26 -1.71 1.23
CA ASN A 27 -7.62 -1.55 1.74
C ASN A 27 -7.66 -1.71 3.26
N TYR A 28 -6.99 -2.73 3.80
CA TYR A 28 -6.87 -2.91 5.24
C TYR A 28 -6.22 -1.70 5.93
N HIS A 29 -5.11 -1.20 5.40
CA HIS A 29 -4.43 -0.05 5.98
C HIS A 29 -5.25 1.26 5.85
N ARG A 30 -5.95 1.44 4.72
CA ARG A 30 -6.83 2.59 4.48
C ARG A 30 -8.05 2.58 5.39
N ASP A 31 -8.72 1.43 5.52
CA ASP A 31 -10.00 1.30 6.22
C ASP A 31 -9.80 1.12 7.73
N GLU A 32 -8.89 0.23 8.14
CA GLU A 32 -8.73 -0.13 9.55
C GLU A 32 -7.70 0.74 10.29
N ARG A 33 -6.69 1.26 9.58
CA ARG A 33 -5.62 2.05 10.20
C ARG A 33 -5.65 3.53 9.82
N GLY A 34 -6.52 3.93 8.88
CA GLY A 34 -6.54 5.28 8.32
C GLY A 34 -5.19 5.73 7.75
N ASN A 35 -4.31 4.80 7.42
CA ASN A 35 -2.91 5.07 7.08
C ASN A 35 -2.53 4.32 5.81
N LEU A 36 -1.51 4.80 5.10
CA LEU A 36 -1.01 4.07 3.93
C LEU A 36 0.02 3.01 4.35
N PRO A 37 0.03 1.84 3.70
CA PRO A 37 1.02 0.81 4.00
C PRO A 37 2.42 1.34 3.67
N MET A 38 3.43 0.81 4.37
CA MET A 38 4.81 1.31 4.26
C MET A 38 5.36 1.28 2.82
N CYS A 39 4.92 0.33 2.00
CA CYS A 39 5.28 0.27 0.57
C CYS A 39 4.78 1.46 -0.25
N LEU A 40 3.69 2.11 0.17
CA LEU A 40 3.10 3.26 -0.52
C LEU A 40 3.48 4.62 0.09
N ARG A 41 4.03 4.64 1.32
CA ARG A 41 4.58 5.87 1.93
C ARG A 41 5.56 6.62 1.02
N PRO A 42 6.58 6.00 0.39
CA PRO A 42 7.52 6.73 -0.46
C PRO A 42 6.88 7.33 -1.74
N LEU A 43 5.73 6.80 -2.18
CA LEU A 43 4.99 7.36 -3.32
C LEU A 43 4.23 8.63 -2.95
N LEU A 44 3.81 8.78 -1.69
CA LEU A 44 3.19 10.01 -1.20
C LEU A 44 4.21 11.13 -1.02
N GLU A 45 5.38 10.79 -0.49
CA GLU A 45 6.45 11.78 -0.24
C GLU A 45 6.96 12.39 -1.55
N LYS A 46 6.93 11.64 -2.65
CA LYS A 46 7.25 12.14 -3.99
C LYS A 46 6.21 13.08 -4.59
N LYS A 47 5.00 13.18 -4.04
CA LYS A 47 3.91 14.00 -4.59
C LYS A 47 3.97 15.48 -4.21
N GLN A 48 4.91 15.91 -3.36
CA GLN A 48 5.06 17.31 -2.93
C GLN A 48 6.20 18.09 -3.64
N LYS A 49 6.81 17.54 -4.69
CA LYS A 49 7.92 18.17 -5.42
C LYS A 49 7.73 18.29 -6.94
N ASP A 50 6.48 18.19 -7.38
CA ASP A 50 6.08 18.43 -8.78
C ASP A 50 4.82 19.30 -8.75
N SER A 51 4.98 20.56 -8.34
CA SER A 51 4.01 21.65 -8.54
C SER A 51 4.70 22.99 -8.48
#